data_AF-A0A0D6LFE8-F1
#
_entry.id   AF-A0A0D6LFE8-F1
#
_cell.length_a   1.000
_cell.length_b   1.000
_cell.length_c   1.000
_cell.angle_alpha   90.00
_cell.angle_beta   90.00
_cell.angle_gamma   90.00
#
_symmetry.space_group_name_H-M   'P 1'
#
loop_
_entity.id
_entity.type
_entity.pdbx_description
1 polymer ?
#
loop_
_entity_poly.entity_id
_entity_poly.type
_entity_poly.pdbx_seq_one_letter_code
_entity_poly.pdbx_strand_id
1 'polypeptide(L)'
;MRVLKKATMVAKIKGGSIVEMQGDEMTRIIWDLIKEKLIFPYVDLDIHFFDLGIENRDATNDQVTIDAAQATLKYNVAVKCATITPDEARVEEFKLKKMWKSPNGTIRNILGGTVFREPIIVKNVPRLVNSWVKPIIIGRHAHADQYKATDFVVPGAGKLEIKFVPADGSEEIKHEVFNFKGPGVSLSMYNTDQSIKDFAHASFKYALQRGYPLYLSTKNTILKKYDGRFKDIFADIYKVCIETMEEGFLTKDLAICIKGMNNVTRSDYLNTFEFLDKLADSLAKKQSHL
;
A
#
# COMPACT_ATOMS: atom_id res chain seq x y z
N MET A 1 20.84 -39.03 39.75
CA MET A 1 21.59 -38.07 38.93
C MET A 1 21.12 -38.20 37.48
N ARG A 2 20.15 -37.39 37.03
CA ARG A 2 19.66 -37.42 35.64
C ARG A 2 20.71 -36.71 34.77
N VAL A 3 21.39 -37.48 33.92
CA VAL A 3 22.33 -36.96 32.93
C VAL A 3 21.53 -36.07 31.97
N LEU A 4 21.75 -34.76 32.04
CA LEU A 4 21.32 -33.81 31.03
C LEU A 4 21.97 -34.22 29.70
N LYS A 5 21.17 -34.78 28.78
CA LYS A 5 21.59 -34.94 27.39
C LYS A 5 22.02 -33.55 26.91
N LYS A 6 23.30 -33.40 26.52
CA LYS A 6 23.78 -32.24 25.78
C LYS A 6 22.79 -32.00 24.63
N ALA A 7 22.12 -30.86 24.66
CA ALA A 7 21.28 -30.43 23.55
C ALA A 7 22.18 -30.40 22.31
N THR A 8 21.91 -31.28 21.35
CA THR A 8 22.47 -31.20 20.02
C THR A 8 22.12 -29.81 19.51
N MET A 9 23.11 -28.95 19.28
CA MET A 9 22.93 -27.63 18.68
C MET A 9 22.25 -27.86 17.32
N VAL A 10 20.94 -27.63 17.26
CA VAL A 10 20.20 -27.66 15.99
C VAL A 10 20.76 -26.50 15.17
N ALA A 11 21.26 -26.80 13.97
CA ALA A 11 21.74 -25.75 13.07
C ALA A 11 20.60 -24.76 12.80
N LYS A 12 20.84 -23.47 13.08
CA LYS A 12 19.86 -22.41 12.82
C LYS A 12 19.58 -22.31 11.31
N ILE A 13 18.34 -21.99 10.98
CA ILE A 13 17.92 -21.68 9.61
C ILE A 13 18.62 -20.37 9.21
N LYS A 14 19.34 -20.37 8.08
CA LYS A 14 19.94 -19.16 7.52
C LYS A 14 18.84 -18.32 6.85
N GLY A 15 18.62 -17.12 7.36
CA GLY A 15 17.76 -16.11 6.77
C GLY A 15 18.54 -15.03 6.02
N GLY A 16 17.81 -14.13 5.35
CA GLY A 16 18.38 -12.97 4.66
C GLY A 16 18.42 -11.71 5.52
N SER A 17 18.75 -10.58 4.89
CA SER A 17 18.71 -9.27 5.54
C SER A 17 17.28 -8.81 5.83
N ILE A 18 17.06 -8.21 7.00
CA ILE A 18 15.77 -7.68 7.42
C ILE A 18 15.94 -6.36 8.17
N VAL A 19 15.06 -5.40 7.90
CA VAL A 19 14.97 -4.17 8.69
C VAL A 19 14.06 -4.42 9.90
N GLU A 20 14.58 -4.20 11.09
CA GLU A 20 13.81 -4.26 12.33
C GLU A 20 13.49 -2.84 12.80
N MET A 21 12.20 -2.55 12.99
CA MET A 21 11.73 -1.28 13.55
C MET A 21 11.10 -1.53 14.92
N GLN A 22 11.82 -1.21 15.99
CA GLN A 22 11.31 -1.33 17.36
C GLN A 22 10.29 -0.23 17.67
N GLY A 23 9.46 -0.45 18.69
CA GLY A 23 8.31 0.40 18.99
C GLY A 23 8.17 0.71 20.47
N ASP A 24 6.92 0.88 20.90
CA ASP A 24 6.57 1.50 22.18
C ASP A 24 5.73 0.58 23.11
N GLU A 25 5.67 0.96 24.38
CA GLU A 25 4.78 0.41 25.42
C GLU A 25 4.83 -1.14 25.51
N MET A 26 3.69 -1.78 25.73
CA MET A 26 3.58 -3.24 25.86
C MET A 26 4.08 -3.98 24.62
N THR A 27 3.92 -3.38 23.43
CA THR A 27 4.37 -4.03 22.20
C THR A 27 5.88 -4.12 22.12
N ARG A 28 6.62 -3.14 22.66
CA ARG A 28 8.09 -3.19 22.77
C ARG A 28 8.55 -4.40 23.57
N ILE A 29 7.94 -4.63 24.74
CA ILE A 29 8.27 -5.75 25.64
C ILE A 29 7.96 -7.09 24.97
N ILE A 30 6.77 -7.21 24.37
CA ILE A 30 6.35 -8.44 23.67
C ILE A 30 7.27 -8.72 22.47
N TRP A 31 7.70 -7.67 21.76
CA TRP A 31 8.58 -7.78 20.61
C TRP A 31 9.93 -8.40 20.96
N ASP A 32 10.53 -7.97 22.07
CA ASP A 32 11.79 -8.55 22.55
C ASP A 32 11.61 -10.02 22.93
N LEU A 33 10.51 -10.37 23.62
CA LEU A 33 10.20 -11.77 23.95
C LEU A 33 9.99 -12.65 22.71
N ILE A 34 9.33 -12.14 21.66
CA ILE A 34 9.14 -12.88 20.41
C ILE A 34 10.49 -13.19 19.78
N LYS A 35 11.36 -12.17 19.63
CA LYS A 35 12.68 -12.33 19.03
C LYS A 35 13.52 -13.36 19.78
N GLU A 36 13.65 -13.20 21.09
CA GLU A 36 14.51 -14.03 21.93
C GLU A 36 14.03 -15.47 22.07
N LYS A 37 12.71 -15.69 22.19
CA LYS A 37 12.17 -17.03 22.48
C LYS A 37 11.73 -17.79 21.23
N LEU A 38 11.32 -17.10 20.18
CA LEU A 38 10.65 -17.71 19.04
C LEU A 38 11.40 -17.57 17.72
N ILE A 39 12.33 -16.61 17.58
CA ILE A 39 13.04 -16.36 16.31
C ILE A 39 14.52 -16.71 16.43
N PHE A 40 15.30 -15.98 17.23
CA PHE A 40 16.76 -16.09 17.31
C PHE A 40 17.31 -17.45 17.75
N PRO A 41 16.59 -18.28 18.54
CA PRO A 41 17.03 -19.64 18.81
C PRO A 41 17.04 -20.54 17.56
N TYR A 42 16.23 -20.20 16.55
CA TYR A 42 15.96 -21.07 15.40
C TYR A 42 16.41 -20.49 14.06
N VAL A 43 16.52 -19.16 13.95
CA VAL A 43 16.84 -18.45 12.70
C VAL A 43 18.02 -17.51 12.93
N ASP A 44 18.95 -17.51 11.99
CA ASP A 44 20.10 -16.61 11.93
C ASP A 44 19.84 -15.55 10.85
N LEU A 45 19.68 -14.29 11.26
CA LEU A 45 19.25 -13.17 10.43
C LEU A 45 20.29 -12.06 10.44
N ASP A 46 20.46 -11.39 9.29
CA ASP A 46 21.20 -10.13 9.19
C ASP A 46 20.23 -8.97 9.48
N ILE A 47 20.32 -8.39 10.68
CA ILE A 47 19.32 -7.44 11.19
C ILE A 47 19.84 -6.01 11.10
N HIS A 48 19.13 -5.17 10.36
CA HIS A 48 19.33 -3.72 10.34
C HIS A 48 18.34 -3.06 11.29
N PHE A 49 18.81 -2.74 12.49
CA PHE A 49 17.97 -2.30 13.60
C PHE A 49 17.75 -0.78 13.61
N PHE A 50 16.50 -0.36 13.84
CA PHE A 50 16.08 1.02 14.02
C PHE A 50 15.09 1.12 15.19
N ASP A 51 15.41 1.93 16.20
CA ASP A 51 14.50 2.17 17.31
C ASP A 51 13.53 3.30 16.97
N LEU A 52 12.27 2.96 16.68
CA LEU A 52 11.21 3.95 16.43
C LEU A 52 10.39 4.28 17.69
N GLY A 53 10.90 3.92 18.87
CA GLY A 53 10.34 4.36 20.15
C GLY A 53 10.24 5.89 20.21
N ILE A 54 9.20 6.41 20.87
CA ILE A 54 8.88 7.83 20.87
C ILE A 54 10.03 8.71 21.36
N GLU A 55 10.78 8.26 22.38
CA GLU A 55 11.94 8.97 22.92
C GLU A 55 13.09 9.05 21.91
N ASN A 56 13.38 7.95 21.19
CA ASN A 56 14.45 7.95 20.18
C ASN A 56 14.05 8.75 18.94
N ARG A 57 12.77 8.71 18.55
CA ARG A 57 12.25 9.60 17.50
C ARG A 57 12.38 11.06 17.92
N ASP A 58 12.03 11.42 19.16
CA ASP A 58 12.22 12.79 19.63
C ASP A 58 13.70 13.20 19.65
N ALA A 59 14.59 12.33 20.15
CA ALA A 59 16.03 12.55 20.20
C ALA A 59 16.62 12.82 18.80
N THR A 60 16.22 12.04 17.80
CA THR A 60 16.70 12.12 16.41
C THR A 60 15.92 13.08 15.51
N ASN A 61 15.01 13.86 16.09
CA ASN A 61 14.10 14.73 15.34
C ASN A 61 13.31 14.00 14.24
N ASP A 62 12.90 12.76 14.53
CA ASP A 62 12.20 11.80 13.68
C ASP A 62 12.99 11.32 12.44
N GLN A 63 14.30 11.61 12.38
CA GLN A 63 15.16 11.15 11.29
C GLN A 63 15.27 9.62 11.25
N VAL A 64 15.28 8.95 12.41
CA VAL A 64 15.32 7.48 12.51
C VAL A 64 14.17 6.80 11.75
N THR A 65 13.00 7.44 11.70
CA THR A 65 11.83 6.94 10.95
C THR A 65 12.07 6.97 9.44
N ILE A 66 12.71 8.04 8.96
CA ILE A 66 13.06 8.20 7.53
C ILE A 66 14.15 7.18 7.18
N ASP A 67 15.19 7.07 8.00
CA ASP A 67 16.31 6.16 7.77
C ASP A 67 15.85 4.69 7.73
N ALA A 68 14.92 4.31 8.61
CA ALA A 68 14.34 2.97 8.61
C ALA A 68 13.55 2.68 7.33
N ALA A 69 12.82 3.66 6.80
CA ALA A 69 12.11 3.53 5.53
C ALA A 69 13.09 3.41 4.34
N GLN A 70 14.17 4.20 4.33
CA GLN A 70 15.22 4.11 3.30
C GLN A 70 15.96 2.76 3.36
N ALA A 71 16.25 2.27 4.56
CA ALA A 71 16.79 0.93 4.75
C ALA A 71 15.84 -0.14 4.22
N THR A 72 14.53 0.04 4.38
CA THR A 72 13.54 -0.89 3.84
C THR A 72 13.56 -0.91 2.31
N LEU A 73 13.73 0.23 1.65
CA LEU A 73 13.93 0.27 0.19
C LEU A 73 15.21 -0.46 -0.24
N LYS A 74 16.29 -0.37 0.55
CA LYS A 74 17.56 -1.05 0.28
C LYS A 74 17.49 -2.56 0.49
N TYR A 75 16.85 -3.03 1.55
CA TYR A 75 16.85 -4.42 2.00
C TYR A 75 15.53 -5.18 1.72
N ASN A 76 14.55 -4.50 1.11
CA ASN A 76 13.23 -5.00 0.65
C ASN A 76 12.25 -5.46 1.73
N VAL A 77 12.71 -5.96 2.88
CA VAL A 77 11.86 -6.55 3.92
C VAL A 77 12.04 -5.82 5.24
N ALA A 78 10.92 -5.43 5.85
CA ALA A 78 10.89 -4.84 7.18
C ALA A 78 9.84 -5.51 8.08
N VAL A 79 10.16 -5.60 9.37
CA VAL A 79 9.23 -5.95 10.44
C VAL A 79 9.15 -4.80 11.44
N LYS A 80 7.93 -4.40 11.78
CA LYS A 80 7.69 -3.20 12.58
C LYS A 80 6.80 -3.46 13.77
N CYS A 81 7.27 -3.04 14.94
CA CYS A 81 6.50 -2.98 16.18
C CYS A 81 5.55 -1.77 16.16
N ALA A 82 4.47 -1.83 16.95
CA ALA A 82 3.55 -0.71 17.10
C ALA A 82 4.25 0.47 17.77
N THR A 83 3.90 1.69 17.34
CA THR A 83 4.56 2.94 17.77
C THR A 83 3.51 3.98 18.13
N ILE A 84 3.78 4.78 19.15
CA ILE A 84 2.96 5.92 19.56
C ILE A 84 2.90 6.94 18.40
N THR A 85 1.72 7.45 18.09
CA THR A 85 1.58 8.71 17.35
C THR A 85 1.15 9.75 18.37
N PRO A 86 2.02 10.71 18.75
CA PRO A 86 1.74 11.57 19.90
C PRO A 86 0.60 12.55 19.59
N ASP A 87 -0.28 12.71 20.56
CA ASP A 87 -1.23 13.82 20.69
C ASP A 87 -0.74 14.80 21.78
N GLU A 88 -1.54 15.79 22.15
CA GLU A 88 -1.20 16.77 23.18
C GLU A 88 -0.82 16.12 24.51
N ALA A 89 -1.56 15.09 24.93
CA ALA A 89 -1.30 14.38 26.19
C ALA A 89 0.04 13.63 26.14
N ARG A 90 0.36 12.99 25.02
CA ARG A 90 1.66 12.30 24.85
C ARG A 90 2.84 13.28 24.76
N VAL A 91 2.62 14.49 24.23
CA VAL A 91 3.66 15.55 24.24
C VAL A 91 4.00 15.94 25.67
N GLU A 92 3.00 16.09 26.55
CA GLU A 92 3.22 16.39 27.96
C GLU A 92 3.85 15.21 28.72
N GLU A 93 3.33 14.00 28.53
CA GLU A 93 3.81 12.78 29.20
C GLU A 93 5.30 12.52 28.94
N PHE A 94 5.72 12.59 27.68
CA PHE A 94 7.10 12.29 27.25
C PHE A 94 7.98 13.54 27.11
N LYS A 95 7.45 14.74 27.40
CA LYS A 95 8.15 16.03 27.25
C LYS A 95 8.76 16.21 25.86
N LEU A 96 7.96 15.92 24.83
CA LEU A 96 8.42 15.92 23.43
C LEU A 96 8.72 17.34 22.94
N LYS A 97 9.72 17.48 22.06
CA LYS A 97 10.06 18.75 21.40
C LYS A 97 8.89 19.30 20.59
N LYS A 98 8.11 18.40 19.98
CA LYS A 98 6.88 18.70 19.24
C LYS A 98 6.02 17.46 19.05
N MET A 99 4.80 17.67 18.56
CA MET A 99 3.90 16.61 18.13
C MET A 99 4.41 16.00 16.80
N TRP A 100 5.17 14.90 16.90
CA TRP A 100 5.71 14.19 15.74
C TRP A 100 4.62 13.52 14.91
N LYS A 101 4.84 13.42 13.59
CA LYS A 101 3.93 12.71 12.69
C LYS A 101 3.95 11.20 12.97
N SER A 102 2.91 10.50 12.51
CA SER A 102 2.85 9.04 12.64
C SER A 102 3.98 8.36 11.86
N PRO A 103 4.81 7.50 12.50
CA PRO A 103 5.85 6.75 11.79
C PRO A 103 5.28 5.89 10.65
N ASN A 104 4.09 5.33 10.86
CA ASN A 104 3.40 4.54 9.84
C ASN A 104 3.06 5.38 8.59
N GLY A 105 2.70 6.65 8.79
CA GLY A 105 2.42 7.58 7.69
C GLY A 105 3.69 7.92 6.93
N THR A 106 4.77 8.27 7.63
CA THR A 106 6.08 8.57 7.04
C THR A 106 6.62 7.39 6.23
N ILE A 107 6.63 6.19 6.81
CA ILE A 107 7.12 4.98 6.11
C ILE A 107 6.29 4.70 4.86
N ARG A 108 4.96 4.72 4.94
CA ARG A 108 4.09 4.50 3.77
C ARG A 108 4.29 5.56 2.68
N ASN A 109 4.55 6.80 3.06
CA ASN A 109 4.81 7.87 2.10
C ASN A 109 6.12 7.67 1.35
N ILE A 110 7.13 7.08 1.99
CA ILE A 110 8.44 6.81 1.38
C ILE A 110 8.38 5.53 0.53
N LEU A 111 7.75 4.47 1.04
CA LEU A 111 7.68 3.17 0.37
C LEU A 111 6.63 3.13 -0.75
N GLY A 112 5.53 3.87 -0.59
CA GLY A 112 4.32 3.69 -1.39
C GLY A 112 3.63 2.35 -1.13
N GLY A 113 2.68 2.01 -2.01
CA GLY A 113 2.07 0.68 -2.07
C GLY A 113 0.73 0.52 -1.34
N THR A 114 0.40 -0.75 -1.07
CA THR A 114 -0.93 -1.20 -0.62
C THR A 114 -0.80 -1.96 0.69
N VAL A 115 -1.61 -1.60 1.68
CA VAL A 115 -1.64 -2.29 2.97
C VAL A 115 -2.75 -3.33 2.96
N PHE A 116 -2.39 -4.61 2.90
CA PHE A 116 -3.33 -5.71 3.05
C PHE A 116 -3.53 -6.06 4.53
N ARG A 117 -4.79 -6.13 4.97
CA ARG A 117 -5.17 -6.54 6.33
C ARG A 117 -6.08 -7.75 6.26
N GLU A 118 -5.73 -8.79 7.01
CA GLU A 118 -6.46 -10.05 7.06
C GLU A 118 -6.61 -10.52 8.52
N PRO A 119 -7.77 -11.07 8.91
CA PRO A 119 -7.93 -11.67 10.23
C PRO A 119 -7.22 -13.03 10.34
N ILE A 120 -6.60 -13.30 11.50
CA ILE A 120 -6.16 -14.63 11.88
C ILE A 120 -7.35 -15.38 12.47
N ILE A 121 -7.85 -16.39 11.76
CA ILE A 121 -9.05 -17.15 12.18
C ILE A 121 -8.67 -18.24 13.18
N VAL A 122 -9.28 -18.18 14.36
CA VAL A 122 -9.12 -19.19 15.42
C VAL A 122 -10.45 -19.92 15.61
N LYS A 123 -10.44 -21.26 15.50
CA LYS A 123 -11.66 -22.08 15.42
C LYS A 123 -12.62 -21.91 16.61
N ASN A 124 -12.11 -21.69 17.81
CA ASN A 124 -12.89 -21.55 19.05
C ASN A 124 -13.21 -20.09 19.42
N VAL A 125 -12.87 -19.11 18.58
CA VAL A 125 -13.24 -17.71 18.80
C VAL A 125 -14.45 -17.39 17.90
N PRO A 126 -15.65 -17.15 18.48
CA PRO A 126 -16.83 -16.81 17.71
C PRO A 126 -16.66 -15.44 17.03
N ARG A 127 -17.25 -15.29 15.85
CA ARG A 127 -17.20 -14.05 15.07
C ARG A 127 -18.48 -13.24 15.29
N LEU A 128 -18.33 -11.91 15.27
CA LEU A 128 -19.47 -10.99 15.39
C LEU A 128 -20.50 -11.21 14.28
N VAL A 129 -20.02 -11.32 13.04
CA VAL A 129 -20.84 -11.74 11.89
C VAL A 129 -20.66 -13.24 11.70
N ASN A 130 -21.61 -14.03 12.20
CA ASN A 130 -21.53 -15.49 12.27
C ASN A 130 -21.54 -16.18 10.88
N SER A 131 -22.10 -15.53 9.86
CA SER A 131 -22.16 -16.04 8.48
C SER A 131 -20.81 -15.95 7.73
N TRP A 132 -19.84 -15.19 8.24
CA TRP A 132 -18.51 -15.11 7.65
C TRP A 132 -17.73 -16.38 7.97
N VAL A 133 -17.59 -17.29 7.02
CA VAL A 133 -16.84 -18.55 7.19
C VAL A 133 -15.43 -18.50 6.59
N LYS A 134 -15.14 -17.51 5.75
CA LYS A 134 -13.82 -17.23 5.14
C LYS A 134 -13.35 -15.84 5.55
N PRO A 135 -12.02 -15.59 5.63
CA PRO A 135 -11.50 -14.27 5.93
C PRO A 135 -11.86 -13.27 4.83
N ILE A 136 -12.04 -12.02 5.20
CA ILE A 136 -12.11 -10.89 4.26
C ILE A 136 -10.80 -10.13 4.36
N ILE A 137 -10.18 -9.88 3.21
CA ILE A 137 -8.90 -9.18 3.14
C ILE A 137 -9.17 -7.78 2.60
N ILE A 138 -8.74 -6.77 3.35
CA ILE A 138 -8.84 -5.38 2.93
C ILE A 138 -7.51 -4.93 2.37
N GLY A 139 -7.45 -4.67 1.06
CA GLY A 139 -6.35 -3.94 0.42
C GLY A 139 -6.62 -2.44 0.52
N ARG A 140 -5.88 -1.74 1.38
CA ARG A 140 -6.02 -0.30 1.57
C ARG A 140 -4.96 0.44 0.75
N HIS A 141 -5.40 1.38 -0.09
CA HIS A 141 -4.52 2.34 -0.74
C HIS A 141 -3.89 3.27 0.31
N ALA A 142 -2.56 3.31 0.35
CA ALA A 142 -1.81 3.97 1.43
C ALA A 142 -1.18 5.30 0.97
N HIS A 143 -1.79 5.99 0.01
CA HIS A 143 -1.26 7.20 -0.58
C HIS A 143 -2.32 8.31 -0.72
N ALA A 144 -1.92 9.53 -0.35
CA ALA A 144 -2.67 10.77 -0.52
C ALA A 144 -4.08 10.79 0.11
N ASP A 145 -5.10 11.25 -0.61
CA ASP A 145 -6.46 11.48 -0.11
C ASP A 145 -6.45 12.30 1.18
N GLN A 146 -7.29 11.96 2.17
CA GLN A 146 -7.33 12.66 3.45
C GLN A 146 -5.99 12.60 4.21
N TYR A 147 -5.12 11.63 3.93
CA TYR A 147 -3.83 11.48 4.63
C TYR A 147 -2.77 12.49 4.17
N LYS A 148 -2.99 13.17 3.04
CA LYS A 148 -2.16 14.30 2.56
C LYS A 148 -3.04 15.48 2.13
N ALA A 149 -4.18 15.65 2.77
CA ALA A 149 -5.04 16.80 2.52
C ALA A 149 -4.42 18.07 3.12
N THR A 150 -4.80 19.21 2.56
CA THR A 150 -4.61 20.53 3.16
C THR A 150 -5.97 21.05 3.58
N ASP A 151 -6.14 21.33 4.87
CA ASP A 151 -7.36 21.84 5.46
C ASP A 151 -7.12 23.12 6.27
N PHE A 152 -8.16 23.92 6.44
CA PHE A 152 -8.11 25.14 7.25
C PHE A 152 -9.50 25.60 7.68
N VAL A 153 -9.53 26.40 8.74
CA VAL A 153 -10.72 27.10 9.21
C VAL A 153 -10.90 28.39 8.41
N VAL A 154 -12.08 28.58 7.84
CA VAL A 154 -12.49 29.81 7.16
C VAL A 154 -13.00 30.78 8.23
N PRO A 155 -12.39 31.96 8.43
CA PRO A 155 -12.71 32.83 9.57
C PRO A 155 -14.01 33.64 9.40
N GLY A 156 -14.56 33.73 8.19
CA GLY A 156 -15.72 34.57 7.90
C GLY A 156 -16.22 34.45 6.46
N ALA A 157 -17.10 35.35 6.04
CA ALA A 157 -17.65 35.35 4.70
C ALA A 157 -16.56 35.56 3.63
N GLY A 158 -16.66 34.85 2.50
CA GLY A 158 -15.66 34.93 1.43
C GLY A 158 -15.80 33.84 0.38
N LYS A 159 -15.15 34.04 -0.77
CA LYS A 159 -15.14 33.09 -1.88
C LYS A 159 -14.00 32.08 -1.73
N LEU A 160 -14.31 30.80 -1.82
CA LEU A 160 -13.34 29.71 -1.89
C LEU A 160 -13.25 29.17 -3.32
N GLU A 161 -12.03 29.14 -3.84
CA GLU A 161 -11.73 28.61 -5.18
C GLU A 161 -10.60 27.58 -5.07
N ILE A 162 -10.62 26.59 -5.97
CA ILE A 162 -9.50 25.68 -6.21
C ILE A 162 -8.90 25.99 -7.58
N LYS A 163 -7.57 25.96 -7.66
CA LYS A 163 -6.80 26.34 -8.84
C LYS A 163 -5.68 25.33 -9.10
N PHE A 164 -5.50 24.96 -10.35
CA PHE A 164 -4.36 24.20 -10.85
C PHE A 164 -3.60 25.05 -11.88
N VAL A 165 -2.28 25.13 -11.71
CA VAL A 165 -1.37 25.88 -12.60
C VAL A 165 -0.55 24.87 -13.39
N PRO A 166 -0.77 24.74 -14.70
CA PRO A 166 0.01 23.85 -15.54
C PRO A 166 1.49 24.26 -15.60
N ALA A 167 2.39 23.29 -15.53
CA ALA A 167 3.83 23.54 -15.61
C ALA A 167 4.31 23.96 -17.01
N ASP A 168 3.54 23.61 -18.04
CA ASP A 168 3.81 23.96 -19.44
C ASP A 168 3.30 25.37 -19.82
N GLY A 169 2.70 26.09 -18.88
CA GLY A 169 2.14 27.42 -19.10
C GLY A 169 0.81 27.43 -19.86
N SER A 170 0.17 26.27 -20.05
CA SER A 170 -1.18 26.20 -20.58
C SER A 170 -2.22 26.81 -19.63
N GLU A 171 -3.47 26.93 -20.09
CA GLU A 171 -4.53 27.62 -19.37
C GLU A 171 -4.78 27.04 -17.96
N GLU A 172 -4.83 27.92 -16.97
CA GLU A 172 -5.09 27.53 -15.59
C GLU A 172 -6.49 26.95 -15.42
N ILE A 173 -6.59 25.85 -14.67
CA ILE A 173 -7.89 25.29 -14.30
C ILE A 173 -8.33 25.96 -13.01
N LYS A 174 -9.49 26.63 -13.02
CA LYS A 174 -10.04 27.32 -11.86
C LYS A 174 -11.51 26.94 -11.64
N HIS A 175 -11.84 26.55 -10.41
CA HIS A 175 -13.20 26.22 -10.02
C HIS A 175 -13.59 26.92 -8.72
N GLU A 176 -14.77 27.53 -8.70
CA GLU A 176 -15.39 27.96 -7.45
C GLU A 176 -15.89 26.74 -6.69
N VAL A 177 -15.47 26.62 -5.43
CA VAL A 177 -15.90 25.54 -4.54
C VAL A 177 -17.15 25.98 -3.79
N PHE A 178 -17.09 27.15 -3.15
CA PHE A 178 -18.19 27.68 -2.35
C PHE A 178 -18.01 29.17 -2.05
N ASN A 179 -19.11 29.88 -1.80
CA ASN A 179 -19.10 31.26 -1.32
C ASN A 179 -19.65 31.33 0.11
N PHE A 180 -18.74 31.35 1.09
CA PHE A 180 -19.03 31.39 2.51
C PHE A 180 -19.77 32.67 2.90
N LYS A 181 -20.80 32.52 3.75
CA LYS A 181 -21.56 33.64 4.36
C LYS A 181 -21.16 33.93 5.81
N GLY A 182 -20.24 33.12 6.36
CA GLY A 182 -19.76 33.18 7.73
C GLY A 182 -18.64 32.16 7.93
N PRO A 183 -18.20 31.92 9.18
CA PRO A 183 -17.13 30.98 9.48
C PRO A 183 -17.44 29.55 9.00
N GLY A 184 -16.40 28.77 8.69
CA GLY A 184 -16.55 27.40 8.20
C GLY A 184 -15.22 26.66 8.13
N VAL A 185 -15.18 25.59 7.36
CA VAL A 185 -13.97 24.78 7.12
C VAL A 185 -13.86 24.40 5.66
N SER A 186 -12.64 24.18 5.20
CA SER A 186 -12.36 23.69 3.85
C SER A 186 -11.25 22.64 3.89
N LEU A 187 -11.29 21.73 2.93
CA LEU A 187 -10.25 20.72 2.71
C LEU A 187 -10.03 20.52 1.21
N SER A 188 -8.78 20.24 0.83
CA SER A 188 -8.42 19.83 -0.52
C SER A 188 -7.53 18.60 -0.44
N MET A 189 -7.77 17.64 -1.32
CA MET A 189 -7.00 16.39 -1.41
C MET A 189 -6.71 16.04 -2.86
N TYR A 190 -5.75 15.16 -3.07
CA TYR A 190 -5.31 14.75 -4.40
C TYR A 190 -4.97 13.26 -4.39
N ASN A 191 -4.84 12.69 -5.58
CA ASN A 191 -4.13 11.43 -5.79
C ASN A 191 -3.44 11.48 -7.16
N THR A 192 -2.71 10.45 -7.52
CA THR A 192 -1.95 10.39 -8.78
C THR A 192 -2.24 9.10 -9.51
N ASP A 193 -2.39 9.15 -10.83
CA ASP A 193 -2.62 7.97 -11.66
C ASP A 193 -1.61 6.86 -11.42
N GLN A 194 -0.32 7.18 -11.30
CA GLN A 194 0.72 6.18 -11.05
C GLN A 194 0.43 5.40 -9.76
N SER A 195 0.13 6.09 -8.66
CA SER A 195 -0.21 5.45 -7.39
C SER A 195 -1.49 4.60 -7.46
N ILE A 196 -2.48 5.03 -8.24
CA ILE A 196 -3.73 4.27 -8.45
C ILE A 196 -3.45 3.01 -9.27
N LYS A 197 -2.62 3.09 -10.32
CA LYS A 197 -2.18 1.95 -11.14
C LYS A 197 -1.41 0.94 -10.28
N ASP A 198 -0.50 1.40 -9.44
CA ASP A 198 0.27 0.54 -8.53
C ASP A 198 -0.66 -0.16 -7.52
N PHE A 199 -1.65 0.57 -6.98
CA PHE A 199 -2.68 0.03 -6.10
C PHE A 199 -3.51 -1.06 -6.80
N ALA A 200 -3.91 -0.82 -8.06
CA ALA A 200 -4.64 -1.80 -8.87
C ALA A 200 -3.81 -3.06 -9.12
N HIS A 201 -2.56 -2.91 -9.59
CA HIS A 201 -1.67 -4.04 -9.83
C HIS A 201 -1.40 -4.87 -8.57
N ALA A 202 -1.13 -4.21 -7.43
CA ALA A 202 -0.97 -4.90 -6.16
C ALA A 202 -2.23 -5.69 -5.77
N SER A 203 -3.40 -5.09 -5.93
CA SER A 203 -4.69 -5.71 -5.60
C SER A 203 -5.00 -6.92 -6.50
N PHE A 204 -4.79 -6.81 -7.81
CA PHE A 204 -4.99 -7.93 -8.75
C PHE A 204 -4.01 -9.07 -8.50
N LYS A 205 -2.70 -8.77 -8.34
CA LYS A 205 -1.68 -9.78 -8.04
C LYS A 205 -2.00 -10.52 -6.74
N TYR A 206 -2.39 -9.79 -5.70
CA TYR A 206 -2.72 -10.38 -4.41
C TYR A 206 -3.98 -11.24 -4.49
N ALA A 207 -5.04 -10.78 -5.15
CA ALA A 207 -6.27 -11.55 -5.35
C ALA A 207 -6.01 -12.86 -6.12
N LEU A 208 -5.21 -12.80 -7.20
CA LEU A 208 -4.79 -13.98 -7.97
C LEU A 208 -3.98 -14.97 -7.12
N GLN A 209 -2.98 -14.49 -6.39
CA GLN A 209 -2.16 -15.32 -5.50
C GLN A 209 -3.00 -16.03 -4.44
N ARG A 210 -4.05 -15.37 -3.94
CA ARG A 210 -4.94 -15.92 -2.92
C ARG A 210 -6.04 -16.79 -3.49
N GLY A 211 -6.32 -16.70 -4.79
CA GLY A 211 -7.50 -17.32 -5.41
C GLY A 211 -8.82 -16.70 -4.93
N TYR A 212 -8.83 -15.38 -4.70
CA TYR A 212 -9.99 -14.65 -4.19
C TYR A 212 -10.58 -13.74 -5.28
N PRO A 213 -11.91 -13.52 -5.29
CA PRO A 213 -12.49 -12.44 -6.07
C PRO A 213 -12.03 -11.08 -5.51
N LEU A 214 -11.89 -10.09 -6.39
CA LEU A 214 -11.53 -8.72 -6.04
C LEU A 214 -12.71 -7.78 -6.24
N TYR A 215 -12.95 -6.91 -5.26
CA TYR A 215 -13.95 -5.85 -5.34
C TYR A 215 -13.29 -4.50 -5.04
N LEU A 216 -13.50 -3.52 -5.91
CA LEU A 216 -13.20 -2.11 -5.66
C LEU A 216 -14.51 -1.37 -5.38
N SER A 217 -14.55 -0.58 -4.32
CA SER A 217 -15.68 0.28 -4.00
C SER A 217 -15.26 1.74 -3.98
N THR A 218 -16.01 2.60 -4.67
CA THR A 218 -15.85 4.05 -4.66
C THR A 218 -17.23 4.73 -4.59
N LYS A 219 -17.28 6.06 -4.51
CA LYS A 219 -18.50 6.87 -4.61
C LYS A 219 -18.50 7.72 -5.88
N ASN A 220 -18.13 7.12 -7.02
CA ASN A 220 -18.05 7.77 -8.34
C ASN A 220 -19.38 8.36 -8.85
N THR A 221 -20.53 8.00 -8.28
CA THR A 221 -21.80 8.68 -8.60
C THR A 221 -21.83 10.14 -8.13
N ILE A 222 -21.09 10.45 -7.07
CA ILE A 222 -20.92 11.77 -6.47
C ILE A 222 -19.59 12.40 -6.90
N LEU A 223 -18.48 11.70 -6.63
CA LEU A 223 -17.13 12.14 -7.01
C LEU A 223 -16.82 11.71 -8.45
N LYS A 224 -17.57 12.25 -9.40
CA LYS A 224 -17.59 11.78 -10.80
C LYS A 224 -16.21 11.74 -11.46
N LYS A 225 -15.38 12.77 -11.24
CA LYS A 225 -14.02 12.84 -11.79
C LYS A 225 -13.01 12.08 -10.92
N TYR A 226 -12.99 12.36 -9.61
CA TYR A 226 -11.99 11.80 -8.69
C TYR A 226 -12.13 10.28 -8.54
N ASP A 227 -13.29 9.79 -8.09
CA ASP A 227 -13.53 8.36 -7.91
C ASP A 227 -13.79 7.65 -9.25
N GLY A 228 -14.24 8.39 -10.27
CA GLY A 228 -14.29 7.91 -11.65
C GLY A 228 -12.91 7.47 -12.13
N ARG A 229 -11.88 8.28 -11.84
CA ARG A 229 -10.48 7.97 -12.20
C ARG A 229 -10.00 6.64 -11.62
N PHE A 230 -10.32 6.35 -10.35
CA PHE A 230 -10.02 5.06 -9.74
C PHE A 230 -10.73 3.91 -10.45
N LYS A 231 -12.03 4.05 -10.70
CA LYS A 231 -12.83 3.04 -11.38
C LYS A 231 -12.28 2.75 -12.78
N ASP A 232 -11.99 3.79 -13.55
CA ASP A 232 -11.58 3.66 -14.95
C ASP A 232 -10.18 3.02 -15.05
N ILE A 233 -9.22 3.46 -14.24
CA ILE A 233 -7.87 2.85 -14.19
C ILE A 233 -7.93 1.36 -13.84
N PHE A 234 -8.72 0.98 -12.82
CA PHE A 234 -8.88 -0.44 -12.45
C PHE A 234 -9.55 -1.24 -13.56
N ALA A 235 -10.58 -0.68 -14.20
CA ALA A 235 -11.27 -1.35 -15.29
C ALA A 235 -10.37 -1.53 -16.51
N ASP A 236 -9.55 -0.54 -16.85
CA ASP A 236 -8.65 -0.62 -18.00
C ASP A 236 -7.55 -1.65 -17.80
N ILE A 237 -6.93 -1.68 -16.62
CA ILE A 237 -5.92 -2.71 -16.29
C ILE A 237 -6.53 -4.11 -16.33
N TYR A 238 -7.78 -4.27 -15.89
CA TYR A 238 -8.46 -5.57 -15.92
C TYR A 238 -8.81 -6.00 -17.35
N LYS A 239 -9.41 -5.08 -18.13
CA LYS A 239 -9.98 -5.39 -19.44
C LYS A 239 -8.94 -5.50 -20.54
N VAL A 240 -7.82 -4.77 -20.46
CA VAL A 240 -6.84 -4.70 -21.56
C VAL A 240 -6.34 -6.08 -21.97
N CYS A 241 -6.17 -7.01 -21.03
CA CYS A 241 -5.75 -8.37 -21.31
C CYS A 241 -6.79 -9.11 -22.17
N ILE A 242 -8.07 -9.01 -21.80
CA ILE A 242 -9.17 -9.68 -22.50
C ILE A 242 -9.39 -9.06 -23.87
N GLU A 243 -9.51 -7.73 -23.93
CA GLU A 243 -9.75 -6.97 -25.16
C GLU A 243 -8.62 -7.21 -26.18
N THR A 244 -7.35 -7.24 -25.74
CA THR A 244 -6.21 -7.53 -26.63
C THR A 244 -6.28 -8.92 -27.25
N MET A 245 -6.76 -9.93 -26.50
CA MET A 245 -6.95 -11.28 -27.03
C MET A 245 -8.15 -11.35 -27.98
N GLU A 246 -9.25 -10.66 -27.67
CA GLU A 246 -10.44 -10.59 -28.53
C GLU A 246 -10.16 -9.89 -29.87
N GLU A 247 -9.22 -8.95 -29.90
CA GLU A 247 -8.70 -8.32 -31.12
C GLU A 247 -7.79 -9.24 -31.95
N GLY A 248 -7.52 -10.47 -31.50
CA GLY A 248 -6.77 -11.49 -32.23
C GLY A 248 -5.27 -11.51 -31.94
N PHE A 249 -4.80 -10.73 -30.96
CA PHE A 249 -3.42 -10.83 -30.47
C PHE A 249 -3.35 -11.92 -29.40
N LEU A 250 -2.96 -13.13 -29.80
CA LEU A 250 -3.02 -14.32 -28.93
C LEU A 250 -1.63 -14.77 -28.50
N THR A 251 -1.53 -15.41 -27.33
CA THR A 251 -0.36 -16.23 -27.03
C THR A 251 -0.39 -17.52 -27.85
N LYS A 252 0.76 -18.17 -28.02
CA LYS A 252 0.88 -19.42 -28.78
C LYS A 252 -0.12 -20.48 -28.30
N ASP A 253 -0.21 -20.68 -27.00
CA ASP A 253 -1.09 -21.71 -26.41
C ASP A 253 -2.56 -21.41 -26.72
N LEU A 254 -2.98 -20.15 -26.61
CA LEU A 254 -4.34 -19.73 -26.91
C LEU A 254 -4.66 -19.88 -28.40
N ALA A 255 -3.73 -19.51 -29.29
CA ALA A 255 -3.87 -19.74 -30.72
C ALA A 255 -4.02 -21.23 -31.06
N ILE A 256 -3.26 -22.11 -30.38
CA ILE A 256 -3.37 -23.57 -30.51
C ILE A 256 -4.74 -24.06 -30.03
N CYS A 257 -5.25 -23.56 -28.90
CA CYS A 257 -6.59 -23.92 -28.42
C CYS A 257 -7.70 -23.55 -29.42
N ILE A 258 -7.54 -22.44 -30.14
CA ILE A 258 -8.56 -21.93 -31.08
C ILE A 258 -8.47 -22.63 -32.44
N LYS A 259 -7.26 -22.78 -33.00
CA LYS A 259 -7.07 -23.27 -34.37
C LYS A 259 -6.70 -24.75 -34.46
N GLY A 260 -6.24 -25.34 -33.35
CA GLY A 260 -5.65 -26.68 -33.31
C GLY A 260 -4.18 -26.68 -33.71
N MET A 261 -3.39 -27.58 -33.12
CA MET A 261 -1.92 -27.58 -33.23
C MET A 261 -1.39 -27.64 -34.68
N ASN A 262 -2.10 -28.34 -35.57
CA ASN A 262 -1.69 -28.53 -36.97
C ASN A 262 -2.01 -27.32 -37.87
N ASN A 263 -2.85 -26.38 -37.42
CA ASN A 263 -3.31 -25.24 -38.23
C ASN A 263 -2.75 -23.90 -37.76
N VAL A 264 -1.96 -23.87 -36.67
CA VAL A 264 -1.33 -22.63 -36.16
C VAL A 264 -0.06 -22.32 -36.95
N THR A 265 0.00 -21.09 -37.44
CA THR A 265 1.16 -20.51 -38.10
C THR A 265 1.81 -19.42 -37.23
N ARG A 266 3.02 -18.98 -37.57
CA ARG A 266 3.74 -17.96 -36.79
C ARG A 266 3.00 -16.62 -36.70
N SER A 267 2.20 -16.26 -37.71
CA SER A 267 1.40 -15.03 -37.75
C SER A 267 0.17 -15.07 -36.84
N ASP A 268 -0.19 -16.23 -36.30
CA ASP A 268 -1.39 -16.41 -35.48
C ASP A 268 -1.17 -16.11 -34.00
N TYR A 269 0.07 -15.90 -33.57
CA TYR A 269 0.39 -15.67 -32.17
C TYR A 269 1.56 -14.71 -31.98
N LEU A 270 1.59 -14.12 -30.78
CA LEU A 270 2.70 -13.36 -30.24
C LEU A 270 3.48 -14.25 -29.25
N ASN A 271 4.79 -14.11 -29.25
CA ASN A 271 5.61 -14.68 -28.17
C ASN A 271 5.40 -13.88 -26.87
N THR A 272 5.98 -14.34 -25.78
CA THR A 272 5.76 -13.73 -24.46
C THR A 272 6.04 -12.24 -24.43
N PHE A 273 7.19 -11.79 -24.96
CA PHE A 273 7.55 -10.37 -24.93
C PHE A 273 6.72 -9.56 -25.92
N GLU A 274 6.49 -10.07 -27.13
CA GLU A 274 5.61 -9.43 -28.12
C GLU A 274 4.19 -9.21 -27.57
N PHE A 275 3.66 -10.19 -26.84
CA PHE A 275 2.34 -10.09 -26.22
C PHE A 275 2.33 -9.08 -25.07
N LEU A 276 3.37 -9.08 -24.23
CA LEU A 276 3.50 -8.10 -23.14
C LEU A 276 3.66 -6.67 -23.67
N ASP A 277 4.45 -6.47 -24.72
CA ASP A 277 4.60 -5.17 -25.39
C ASP A 277 3.27 -4.73 -26.00
N LYS A 278 2.54 -5.66 -26.64
CA LYS A 278 1.21 -5.38 -27.18
C LYS A 278 0.21 -4.98 -26.09
N LEU A 279 0.22 -5.64 -24.95
CA LEU A 279 -0.61 -5.28 -23.80
C LEU A 279 -0.25 -3.88 -23.27
N ALA A 280 1.04 -3.56 -23.18
CA ALA A 280 1.52 -2.25 -22.76
C ALA A 280 1.06 -1.15 -23.73
N ASP A 281 1.17 -1.38 -25.04
CA ASP A 281 0.69 -0.46 -26.07
C ASP A 281 -0.83 -0.27 -26.02
N SER A 282 -1.60 -1.36 -25.90
CA SER A 282 -3.05 -1.31 -25.78
C SER A 282 -3.47 -0.55 -24.53
N LEU A 283 -2.79 -0.79 -23.39
CA LEU A 283 -3.07 -0.09 -22.15
C LEU A 283 -2.71 1.39 -22.25
N ALA A 284 -1.58 1.74 -22.87
CA ALA A 284 -1.17 3.12 -23.07
C ALA A 284 -2.18 3.89 -23.93
N LYS A 285 -2.69 3.28 -25.01
CA LYS A 285 -3.77 3.86 -25.83
C LYS A 285 -5.07 4.02 -25.06
N LYS A 286 -5.39 3.04 -24.21
CA LYS A 286 -6.60 3.09 -23.38
C LYS A 286 -6.47 4.10 -22.25
N GLN A 287 -5.26 4.45 -21.82
CA GLN A 287 -5.05 5.44 -20.77
C GLN A 287 -4.65 6.82 -21.31
N SER A 288 -4.50 6.99 -22.63
CA SER A 288 -4.11 8.29 -23.20
C SER A 288 -5.24 9.33 -23.22
N HIS A 289 -6.49 8.87 -23.12
CA HIS A 289 -7.68 9.71 -23.04
C HIS A 289 -8.09 10.05 -21.61
N LEU A 290 -7.41 9.42 -20.63
CA LEU A 290 -7.57 9.69 -19.22
C LEU A 290 -6.72 10.92 -18.90
#